data_AF-A0A7S4NQB0-F1
#
_entry.id   AF-A0A7S4NQB0-F1
#
_cell.length_a   1.000
_cell.length_b   1.000
_cell.length_c   1.000
_cell.angle_alpha   90.00
_cell.angle_beta   90.00
_cell.angle_gamma   90.00
#
_symmetry.space_group_name_H-M   'P 1'
#
loop_
_entity.id
_entity.type
_entity.pdbx_description
1 polymer ?
#
loop_
_entity_poly.entity_id
_entity_poly.type
_entity_poly.pdbx_seq_one_letter_code
_entity_poly.pdbx_strand_id
1 'polypeptide(L)'
;MKKEKILLEPLVHPKAPTSMKPRDFSPRKVIEKEKGKEEEKISLVEDADTDRLELDSLSQASTPSKHKEEGSVCKARIAGCEEEFVLGSGSFDGHGKLEILKGRLFLKKYRKGSKFPSQTDGRDVHMCVPARLRYFPFCADFGPFNLGTTITMLRSFEDKLRSGTQERITLFVEDTITDVTNGMYLIGSFLCVSMGLSPSEAWIPFAQVSPWDHCPFRDATWAPSTFNITLRDCWAGLQRAMEQGLLDPSSLDVNEYFYYESPWNGDMHEVVKGKFIAFRGPKGSTMNDTSFIPSDFELVFHAT
;
A
#
# COMPACT_ATOMS: atom_id res chain seq x y z
N MET A 1 0.38 -35.30 -10.95
CA MET A 1 0.36 -35.32 -9.48
C MET A 1 -0.42 -34.12 -9.00
N LYS A 2 -1.54 -34.35 -8.29
CA LYS A 2 -2.31 -33.26 -7.65
C LYS A 2 -1.46 -32.77 -6.48
N LYS A 3 -1.07 -31.49 -6.47
CA LYS A 3 -0.53 -30.85 -5.27
C LYS A 3 -1.69 -30.80 -4.26
N GLU A 4 -1.71 -31.69 -3.28
CA GLU A 4 -2.56 -31.50 -2.11
C GLU A 4 -2.09 -30.21 -1.45
N LYS A 5 -2.98 -29.21 -1.41
CA LYS A 5 -2.78 -27.98 -0.65
C LYS A 5 -2.77 -28.42 0.81
N ILE A 6 -1.56 -28.63 1.35
CA ILE A 6 -1.37 -28.91 2.77
C ILE A 6 -2.02 -27.72 3.48
N LEU A 7 -3.13 -27.97 4.16
CA LEU A 7 -3.65 -27.05 5.17
C LEU A 7 -2.53 -26.96 6.20
N LEU A 8 -1.73 -25.91 6.09
CA LEU A 8 -0.58 -25.68 6.93
C LEU A 8 -1.11 -25.59 8.36
N GLU A 9 -0.82 -26.63 9.13
CA GLU A 9 -1.07 -26.61 10.55
C GLU A 9 -0.38 -25.38 11.13
N PRO A 10 -0.99 -24.74 12.14
CA PRO A 10 -0.37 -23.61 12.77
C PRO A 10 1.08 -23.92 13.15
N LEU A 11 2.03 -23.01 12.95
CA LEU A 11 3.33 -23.04 13.65
C LEU A 11 3.11 -22.78 15.15
N VAL A 12 2.26 -23.59 15.79
CA VAL A 12 1.89 -23.47 17.19
C VAL A 12 2.47 -24.68 17.90
N HIS A 13 3.35 -24.41 18.86
CA HIS A 13 3.81 -25.40 19.80
C HIS A 13 2.61 -26.13 20.43
N PRO A 14 2.67 -27.47 20.59
CA PRO A 14 1.63 -28.20 21.28
C PRO A 14 1.69 -27.86 22.78
N LYS A 15 0.96 -26.80 23.18
CA LYS A 15 0.35 -26.50 24.50
C LYS A 15 0.15 -24.98 24.66
N ALA A 16 -0.89 -24.42 24.07
CA ALA A 16 -1.52 -23.22 24.61
C ALA A 16 -2.86 -23.63 25.26
N PRO A 17 -3.10 -23.34 26.55
CA PRO A 17 -4.35 -23.73 27.20
C PRO A 17 -5.53 -23.01 26.56
N THR A 18 -6.54 -23.79 26.18
CA THR A 18 -7.88 -23.35 25.74
C THR A 18 -8.60 -22.57 26.84
N SER A 19 -8.24 -21.31 27.05
CA SER A 19 -9.15 -20.25 27.50
C SER A 19 -8.42 -18.90 27.55
N MET A 20 -8.52 -18.10 26.50
CA MET A 20 -8.42 -16.65 26.66
C MET A 20 -9.59 -16.00 25.93
N LYS A 21 -10.51 -15.44 26.71
CA LYS A 21 -11.56 -14.55 26.20
C LYS A 21 -10.90 -13.34 25.54
N PRO A 22 -11.47 -12.79 24.46
CA PRO A 22 -10.93 -11.61 23.79
C PRO A 22 -10.79 -10.47 24.80
N ARG A 23 -9.58 -9.94 24.96
CA ARG A 23 -9.34 -8.74 25.77
C ARG A 23 -9.69 -7.52 24.92
N ASP A 24 -10.52 -6.68 25.50
CA ASP A 24 -10.91 -5.37 25.00
C ASP A 24 -9.68 -4.48 24.81
N PHE A 25 -9.48 -3.98 23.59
CA PHE A 25 -8.38 -3.09 23.24
C PHE A 25 -8.80 -1.63 23.49
N SER A 26 -8.81 -1.22 24.76
CA SER A 26 -8.80 0.20 25.09
C SER A 26 -7.35 0.74 25.05
N PRO A 27 -7.09 1.92 24.44
CA PRO A 27 -5.74 2.48 24.40
C PRO A 27 -5.23 2.81 25.82
N ARG A 28 -4.04 2.33 26.17
CA ARG A 28 -3.37 2.74 27.41
C ARG A 28 -2.86 4.18 27.26
N LYS A 29 -3.18 5.05 28.22
CA LYS A 29 -2.59 6.38 28.38
C LYS A 29 -1.07 6.26 28.49
N VAL A 30 -0.34 7.00 27.65
CA VAL A 30 1.10 7.24 27.80
C VAL A 30 1.27 8.19 28.99
N ILE A 31 2.03 7.76 29.99
CA ILE A 31 2.47 8.60 31.11
C ILE A 31 3.81 9.20 30.69
N GLU A 32 3.84 10.51 30.42
CA GLU A 32 5.08 11.25 30.26
C GLU A 32 5.86 11.24 31.59
N LYS A 33 7.12 10.84 31.54
CA LYS A 33 8.09 11.09 32.60
C LYS A 33 9.08 12.12 32.08
N GLU A 34 8.99 13.34 32.61
CA GLU A 34 10.06 14.33 32.51
C GLU A 34 11.33 13.81 33.22
N LYS A 35 12.47 13.93 32.56
CA LYS A 35 13.78 14.02 33.23
C LYS A 35 14.72 14.93 32.43
N GLY A 36 15.01 16.09 33.04
CA GLY A 36 16.34 16.48 33.48
C GLY A 36 17.44 16.65 32.42
N LYS A 37 17.81 17.92 32.23
CA LYS A 37 19.01 18.47 31.57
C LYS A 37 20.30 17.68 31.80
N GLU A 38 21.05 17.47 30.71
CA GLU A 38 22.51 17.58 30.70
C GLU A 38 22.95 18.01 29.28
N GLU A 39 23.56 19.19 29.18
CA GLU A 39 24.16 19.73 27.96
C GLU A 39 25.58 19.18 27.85
N GLU A 40 25.89 18.48 26.74
CA GLU A 40 27.27 18.18 26.37
C GLU A 40 27.63 18.95 25.09
N LYS A 41 28.62 19.83 25.26
CA LYS A 41 29.08 20.83 24.29
C LYS A 41 30.11 20.18 23.37
N ILE A 42 29.74 19.92 22.11
CA ILE A 42 30.69 19.47 21.08
C ILE A 42 31.09 20.69 20.23
N SER A 43 32.36 21.08 20.33
CA SER A 43 33.00 22.08 19.47
C SER A 43 33.28 21.48 18.10
N LEU A 44 32.73 22.08 17.04
CA LEU A 44 33.15 21.83 15.67
C LEU A 44 34.28 22.79 15.30
N VAL A 45 35.39 22.21 14.86
CA VAL A 45 36.54 22.88 14.28
C VAL A 45 36.20 23.19 12.83
N GLU A 46 36.33 24.45 12.43
CA GLU A 46 36.31 24.87 11.04
C GLU A 46 37.65 24.49 10.40
N ASP A 47 37.61 23.72 9.31
CA ASP A 47 38.69 23.71 8.33
C ASP A 47 38.07 23.91 6.95
N ALA A 48 38.37 25.08 6.39
CA ALA A 48 38.22 25.37 4.98
C ALA A 48 39.46 24.81 4.26
N ASP A 49 39.27 24.00 3.22
CA ASP A 49 39.80 24.39 1.92
C ASP A 49 39.18 23.61 0.75
N THR A 50 39.16 24.37 -0.34
CA THR A 50 38.82 24.13 -1.73
C THR A 50 39.01 22.72 -2.33
N ASP A 51 38.00 22.30 -3.11
CA ASP A 51 38.28 21.89 -4.50
C ASP A 51 37.02 22.01 -5.39
N ARG A 52 37.14 22.90 -6.40
CA ARG A 52 36.20 23.09 -7.49
C ARG A 52 36.47 22.02 -8.55
N LEU A 53 35.47 21.19 -8.84
CA LEU A 53 35.42 20.45 -10.09
C LEU A 53 34.16 20.82 -10.87
N GLU A 54 34.41 21.27 -12.09
CA GLU A 54 33.49 21.80 -13.08
C GLU A 54 32.47 20.73 -13.51
N LEU A 55 31.19 21.12 -13.53
CA LEU A 55 30.11 20.40 -14.19
C LEU A 55 29.33 21.39 -15.06
N ASP A 56 30.02 21.89 -16.09
CA ASP A 56 29.38 22.50 -17.25
C ASP A 56 29.26 21.43 -18.35
N SER A 57 28.02 21.13 -18.71
CA SER A 57 27.53 20.65 -20.02
C SER A 57 26.51 19.51 -19.87
N LEU A 58 25.22 19.88 -19.94
CA LEU A 58 24.19 19.32 -20.84
C LEU A 58 22.85 20.02 -20.55
N SER A 59 22.83 21.32 -20.83
CA SER A 59 21.61 22.12 -20.92
C SER A 59 21.02 22.04 -22.33
N GLN A 60 20.29 20.99 -22.68
CA GLN A 60 19.33 21.01 -23.80
C GLN A 60 18.17 20.04 -23.52
N ALA A 61 17.22 20.46 -22.67
CA ALA A 61 15.88 19.89 -22.70
C ALA A 61 15.00 20.82 -23.54
N SER A 62 14.68 20.37 -24.75
CA SER A 62 13.76 21.00 -25.69
C SER A 62 12.41 21.30 -25.03
N THR A 63 11.93 22.52 -25.22
CA THR A 63 10.56 22.96 -24.93
C THR A 63 9.54 22.04 -25.63
N PRO A 64 8.49 21.55 -24.96
CA PRO A 64 7.43 20.83 -25.64
C PRO A 64 6.59 21.82 -26.43
N SER A 65 6.55 21.62 -27.75
CA SER A 65 5.61 22.29 -28.66
C SER A 65 4.19 22.12 -28.14
N LYS A 66 3.45 23.23 -28.02
CA LYS A 66 2.02 23.26 -27.73
C LYS A 66 1.26 22.73 -28.95
N HIS A 67 1.17 21.41 -29.10
CA HIS A 67 0.08 20.80 -29.83
C HIS A 67 -1.06 20.53 -28.87
N LYS A 68 -2.13 21.31 -29.05
CA LYS A 68 -3.41 21.15 -28.38
C LYS A 68 -4.09 19.96 -29.05
N GLU A 69 -3.80 18.75 -28.61
CA GLU A 69 -4.59 17.58 -28.99
C GLU A 69 -5.97 17.68 -28.34
N GLU A 70 -6.99 17.77 -29.18
CA GLU A 70 -8.39 17.68 -28.77
C GLU A 70 -8.68 16.27 -28.23
N GLY A 71 -8.57 16.15 -26.90
CA GLY A 71 -9.46 15.37 -26.03
C GLY A 71 -9.73 13.91 -26.41
N SER A 72 -8.70 13.08 -26.55
CA SER A 72 -8.92 11.62 -26.50
C SER A 72 -9.43 11.25 -25.10
N VAL A 73 -10.70 10.88 -25.02
CA VAL A 73 -11.33 10.42 -23.77
C VAL A 73 -10.70 9.09 -23.40
N CYS A 74 -9.86 9.06 -22.37
CA CYS A 74 -9.27 7.83 -21.87
C CYS A 74 -10.34 6.98 -21.19
N LYS A 75 -10.43 5.72 -21.62
CA LYS A 75 -11.42 4.76 -21.15
C LYS A 75 -10.73 3.54 -20.55
N ALA A 76 -11.41 2.90 -19.62
CA ALA A 76 -10.92 1.75 -18.88
C ALA A 76 -12.03 0.72 -18.76
N ARG A 77 -11.64 -0.55 -18.68
CA ARG A 77 -12.58 -1.67 -18.54
C ARG A 77 -11.98 -2.70 -17.61
N ILE A 78 -12.78 -3.23 -16.70
CA ILE A 78 -12.34 -4.35 -15.87
C ILE A 78 -12.28 -5.60 -16.76
N ALA A 79 -11.18 -6.37 -16.69
CA ALA A 79 -11.03 -7.58 -17.49
C ALA A 79 -12.27 -8.50 -17.39
N GLY A 80 -12.83 -8.89 -18.54
CA GLY A 80 -14.04 -9.73 -18.60
C GLY A 80 -15.37 -9.03 -18.26
N CYS A 81 -15.40 -7.71 -18.09
CA CYS A 81 -16.63 -6.92 -17.96
C CYS A 81 -16.95 -6.22 -19.30
N GLU A 82 -18.22 -6.14 -19.70
CA GLU A 82 -18.62 -5.41 -20.91
C GLU A 82 -18.65 -3.89 -20.70
N GLU A 83 -18.90 -3.46 -19.47
CA GLU A 83 -19.02 -2.04 -19.13
C GLU A 83 -17.68 -1.30 -19.31
N GLU A 84 -17.75 -0.16 -19.97
CA GLU A 84 -16.60 0.72 -20.23
C GLU A 84 -16.74 2.00 -19.40
N PHE A 85 -15.69 2.33 -18.67
CA PHE A 85 -15.63 3.47 -17.78
C PHE A 85 -14.80 4.58 -18.42
N VAL A 86 -15.27 5.81 -18.32
CA VAL A 86 -14.49 6.98 -18.71
C VAL A 86 -13.68 7.46 -17.51
N LEU A 87 -12.37 7.68 -17.71
CA LEU A 87 -11.53 8.25 -16.65
C LEU A 87 -12.01 9.67 -16.31
N GLY A 88 -12.03 9.96 -15.02
CA GLY A 88 -12.16 11.31 -14.50
C GLY A 88 -10.91 12.13 -14.84
N SER A 89 -11.03 13.44 -14.74
CA SER A 89 -9.93 14.37 -14.90
C SER A 89 -10.21 15.59 -14.04
N GLY A 90 -9.39 15.84 -13.02
CA GLY A 90 -9.59 16.99 -12.14
C GLY A 90 -8.72 16.96 -10.88
N SER A 91 -9.03 17.89 -9.98
CA SER A 91 -8.47 17.97 -8.64
C SER A 91 -9.54 17.57 -7.61
N PHE A 92 -9.17 17.51 -6.34
CA PHE A 92 -10.16 17.50 -5.27
C PHE A 92 -11.05 18.74 -5.37
N ASP A 93 -12.37 18.56 -5.25
CA ASP A 93 -13.35 19.64 -5.20
C ASP A 93 -13.35 20.34 -3.83
N GLY A 94 -14.18 21.38 -3.68
CA GLY A 94 -14.32 22.11 -2.41
C GLY A 94 -14.83 21.27 -1.23
N HIS A 95 -15.24 20.02 -1.48
CA HIS A 95 -15.66 19.05 -0.47
C HIS A 95 -14.66 17.90 -0.29
N GLY A 96 -13.45 18.03 -0.86
CA GLY A 96 -12.39 17.02 -0.75
C GLY A 96 -12.69 15.74 -1.52
N LYS A 97 -13.55 15.77 -2.55
CA LYS A 97 -13.90 14.63 -3.40
C LYS A 97 -13.21 14.75 -4.77
N LEU A 98 -12.65 13.65 -5.24
CA LEU A 98 -11.99 13.52 -6.54
C LEU A 98 -12.67 12.41 -7.34
N GLU A 99 -13.03 12.71 -8.59
CA GLU A 99 -13.64 11.76 -9.51
C GLU A 99 -12.57 10.97 -10.27
N ILE A 100 -12.60 9.65 -10.14
CA ILE A 100 -11.63 8.72 -10.73
C ILE A 100 -12.20 8.08 -12.00
N LEU A 101 -13.41 7.54 -11.90
CA LEU A 101 -14.19 7.03 -13.02
C LEU A 101 -15.50 7.81 -13.04
N LYS A 102 -15.82 8.44 -14.17
CA LYS A 102 -16.95 9.37 -14.28
C LYS A 102 -18.24 8.73 -13.76
N GLY A 103 -18.83 9.36 -12.75
CA GLY A 103 -20.07 8.93 -12.12
C GLY A 103 -20.01 7.62 -11.32
N ARG A 104 -18.85 6.95 -11.20
CA ARG A 104 -18.77 5.58 -10.67
C ARG A 104 -17.78 5.37 -9.54
N LEU A 105 -16.57 5.92 -9.62
CA LEU A 105 -15.53 5.74 -8.59
C LEU A 105 -14.94 7.07 -8.16
N PHE A 106 -14.86 7.29 -6.86
CA PHE A 106 -14.39 8.52 -6.26
C PHE A 106 -13.39 8.26 -5.12
N LEU A 107 -12.44 9.16 -4.93
CA LEU A 107 -11.62 9.28 -3.72
C LEU A 107 -12.13 10.48 -2.92
N LYS A 108 -12.34 10.32 -1.61
CA LYS A 108 -12.83 11.41 -0.75
C LYS A 108 -12.02 11.52 0.54
N LYS A 109 -11.56 12.72 0.83
CA LYS A 109 -10.92 13.05 2.11
C LYS A 109 -12.00 13.26 3.17
N TYR A 110 -11.72 12.82 4.40
CA TYR A 110 -12.55 13.14 5.56
C TYR A 110 -11.68 13.60 6.74
N ARG A 111 -12.21 14.53 7.52
CA ARG A 111 -11.49 15.08 8.67
C ARG A 111 -11.39 14.04 9.78
N LYS A 112 -10.20 13.89 10.37
CA LYS A 112 -10.01 13.04 11.56
C LYS A 112 -11.02 13.40 12.66
N GLY A 113 -11.61 12.38 13.28
CA GLY A 113 -12.60 12.56 14.36
C GLY A 113 -14.01 12.91 13.89
N SER A 114 -14.22 13.15 12.59
CA SER A 114 -15.58 13.18 12.05
C SER A 114 -16.19 11.78 12.04
N LYS A 115 -17.52 11.70 12.19
CA LYS A 115 -18.23 10.43 12.09
C LYS A 115 -18.06 9.90 10.66
N PHE A 116 -17.52 8.70 10.54
CA PHE A 116 -17.45 8.02 9.25
C PHE A 116 -18.88 7.91 8.68
N PRO A 117 -19.09 8.24 7.40
CA PRO A 117 -20.43 8.21 6.82
C PRO A 117 -20.99 6.78 6.86
N SER A 118 -22.33 6.66 6.77
CA SER A 118 -22.96 5.34 6.66
C SER A 118 -22.38 4.58 5.46
N GLN A 119 -22.36 3.26 5.54
CA GLN A 119 -21.81 2.42 4.47
C GLN A 119 -22.52 2.65 3.12
N THR A 120 -23.80 3.01 3.17
CA THR A 120 -24.59 3.40 2.01
C THR A 120 -25.34 4.70 2.30
N ASP A 121 -25.47 5.56 1.30
CA ASP A 121 -26.32 6.75 1.30
C ASP A 121 -26.99 6.91 -0.07
N GLY A 122 -28.24 6.45 -0.18
CA GLY A 122 -28.95 6.38 -1.47
C GLY A 122 -28.21 5.47 -2.47
N ARG A 123 -27.63 6.08 -3.51
CA ARG A 123 -26.81 5.37 -4.52
C ARG A 123 -25.31 5.39 -4.20
N ASP A 124 -24.89 6.10 -3.16
CA ASP A 124 -23.49 6.14 -2.76
C ASP A 124 -23.16 4.94 -1.88
N VAL A 125 -22.05 4.30 -2.21
CA VAL A 125 -21.47 3.18 -1.48
C VAL A 125 -20.12 3.64 -0.96
N HIS A 126 -20.03 3.78 0.36
CA HIS A 126 -18.87 4.30 1.04
C HIS A 126 -17.96 3.15 1.49
N MET A 127 -16.69 3.27 1.16
CA MET A 127 -15.64 2.31 1.50
C MET A 127 -14.53 3.01 2.28
N CYS A 128 -13.84 2.26 3.13
CA CYS A 128 -12.56 2.64 3.69
C CYS A 128 -11.69 1.39 3.80
N VAL A 129 -10.39 1.59 4.00
CA VAL A 129 -9.50 0.47 4.32
C VAL A 129 -9.92 -0.07 5.69
N PRO A 130 -10.28 -1.37 5.80
CA PRO A 130 -10.65 -1.97 7.07
C PRO A 130 -9.54 -1.78 8.12
N ALA A 131 -9.92 -1.62 9.38
CA ALA A 131 -8.95 -1.35 10.46
C ALA A 131 -7.81 -2.39 10.53
N ARG A 132 -8.13 -3.67 10.26
CA ARG A 132 -7.15 -4.78 10.23
C ARG A 132 -6.17 -4.75 9.05
N LEU A 133 -6.45 -3.95 8.02
CA LEU A 133 -5.65 -3.81 6.80
C LEU A 133 -4.94 -2.45 6.74
N ARG A 134 -4.99 -1.67 7.83
CA ARG A 134 -4.25 -0.40 7.88
C ARG A 134 -2.76 -0.68 7.89
N TYR A 135 -2.01 0.21 7.26
CA TYR A 135 -0.56 0.15 7.27
C TYR A 135 -0.06 0.34 8.70
N PHE A 136 0.90 -0.48 9.11
CA PHE A 136 1.55 -0.37 10.40
C PHE A 136 3.01 0.05 10.18
N PRO A 137 3.36 1.33 10.43
CA PRO A 137 4.72 1.82 10.30
C PRO A 137 5.70 1.04 11.16
N PHE A 138 6.85 0.69 10.59
CA PHE A 138 8.00 0.26 11.39
C PHE A 138 8.67 1.47 12.06
N CYS A 139 8.79 2.58 11.31
CA CYS A 139 9.38 3.83 11.76
C CYS A 139 8.62 5.03 11.14
N ALA A 140 9.23 5.72 10.16
CA ALA A 140 8.68 6.91 9.51
C ALA A 140 8.03 6.58 8.16
N ASP A 141 8.15 5.34 7.71
CA ASP A 141 7.40 4.75 6.60
C ASP A 141 5.89 4.81 6.89
N PHE A 142 5.10 4.98 5.83
CA PHE A 142 3.64 5.08 5.93
C PHE A 142 2.92 4.25 4.87
N GLY A 143 3.67 3.60 3.97
CA GLY A 143 3.15 2.89 2.81
C GLY A 143 4.28 2.51 1.85
N PRO A 144 3.93 2.00 0.64
CA PRO A 144 2.57 1.69 0.20
C PRO A 144 2.00 0.47 0.95
N PHE A 145 0.70 0.18 0.77
CA PHE A 145 0.11 -1.04 1.31
C PHE A 145 0.73 -2.31 0.72
N ASN A 146 0.81 -3.36 1.53
CA ASN A 146 1.30 -4.68 1.13
C ASN A 146 0.36 -5.38 0.11
N LEU A 147 0.84 -6.45 -0.54
CA LEU A 147 0.08 -7.16 -1.59
C LEU A 147 -1.24 -7.73 -1.06
N GLY A 148 -1.28 -8.31 0.14
CA GLY A 148 -2.50 -8.85 0.72
C GLY A 148 -3.61 -7.78 0.85
N THR A 149 -3.24 -6.59 1.32
CA THR A 149 -4.16 -5.46 1.47
C THR A 149 -4.56 -4.91 0.11
N THR A 150 -3.59 -4.67 -0.75
CA THR A 150 -3.81 -4.18 -2.12
C THR A 150 -4.80 -5.08 -2.84
N ILE A 151 -4.52 -6.38 -2.99
CA ILE A 151 -5.41 -7.32 -3.69
C ILE A 151 -6.79 -7.42 -3.04
N THR A 152 -6.89 -7.36 -1.70
CA THR A 152 -8.20 -7.33 -1.02
C THR A 152 -9.03 -6.11 -1.40
N MET A 153 -8.40 -4.93 -1.47
CA MET A 153 -9.08 -3.69 -1.86
C MET A 153 -9.46 -3.70 -3.35
N LEU A 154 -8.57 -4.20 -4.23
CA LEU A 154 -8.86 -4.33 -5.67
C LEU A 154 -10.08 -5.22 -5.92
N ARG A 155 -10.13 -6.41 -5.30
CA ARG A 155 -11.29 -7.32 -5.37
C ARG A 155 -12.57 -6.63 -4.90
N SER A 156 -12.50 -5.85 -3.83
CA SER A 156 -13.65 -5.11 -3.31
C SER A 156 -14.16 -4.03 -4.28
N PHE A 157 -13.28 -3.38 -5.06
CA PHE A 157 -13.69 -2.46 -6.13
C PHE A 157 -14.31 -3.21 -7.30
N GLU A 158 -13.69 -4.31 -7.73
CA GLU A 158 -14.22 -5.15 -8.82
C GLU A 158 -15.62 -5.66 -8.50
N ASP A 159 -15.84 -6.23 -7.32
CA ASP A 159 -17.13 -6.79 -6.91
C ASP A 159 -18.26 -5.75 -7.00
N LYS A 160 -17.98 -4.52 -6.53
CA LYS A 160 -18.95 -3.43 -6.57
C LYS A 160 -19.20 -2.93 -8.00
N LEU A 161 -18.15 -2.75 -8.80
CA LEU A 161 -18.29 -2.26 -10.18
C LEU A 161 -18.91 -3.29 -11.13
N ARG A 162 -18.67 -4.60 -10.90
CA ARG A 162 -19.25 -5.70 -11.70
C ARG A 162 -20.70 -6.02 -11.36
N SER A 163 -21.20 -5.57 -10.21
CA SER A 163 -22.57 -5.89 -9.74
C SER A 163 -23.68 -5.40 -10.68
N GLY A 164 -23.35 -4.61 -11.71
CA GLY A 164 -24.31 -4.03 -12.65
C GLY A 164 -25.15 -2.91 -12.04
N THR A 165 -24.92 -2.56 -10.77
CA THR A 165 -25.56 -1.43 -10.12
C THR A 165 -24.98 -0.11 -10.64
N GLN A 166 -25.82 0.92 -10.68
CA GLN A 166 -25.40 2.29 -10.98
C GLN A 166 -24.97 3.03 -9.70
N GLU A 167 -24.38 2.30 -8.76
CA GLU A 167 -23.89 2.83 -7.49
C GLU A 167 -22.61 3.67 -7.69
N ARG A 168 -22.50 4.71 -6.88
CA ARG A 168 -21.34 5.60 -6.80
C ARG A 168 -20.43 5.12 -5.68
N ILE A 169 -19.32 4.51 -6.03
CA ILE A 169 -18.38 3.94 -5.08
C ILE A 169 -17.41 5.04 -4.66
N THR A 170 -17.29 5.29 -3.36
CA THR A 170 -16.37 6.29 -2.82
C THR A 170 -15.42 5.65 -1.81
N LEU A 171 -14.12 5.67 -2.08
CA LEU A 171 -13.09 5.37 -1.11
C LEU A 171 -12.84 6.61 -0.24
N PHE A 172 -13.06 6.47 1.06
CA PHE A 172 -12.75 7.48 2.07
C PHE A 172 -11.37 7.26 2.68
N VAL A 173 -10.61 8.35 2.77
CA VAL A 173 -9.30 8.42 3.42
C VAL A 173 -9.26 9.60 4.38
N GLU A 174 -8.49 9.48 5.46
CA GLU A 174 -8.28 10.61 6.36
C GLU A 174 -7.57 11.74 5.58
N ASP A 175 -7.90 12.99 5.91
CA ASP A 175 -7.30 14.18 5.30
C ASP A 175 -5.87 14.42 5.83
N THR A 176 -4.99 13.45 5.57
CA THR A 176 -3.55 13.53 5.80
C THR A 176 -2.82 13.21 4.50
N ILE A 177 -1.66 13.83 4.27
CA ILE A 177 -0.87 13.60 3.05
C ILE A 177 -0.53 12.12 2.86
N THR A 178 -0.29 11.38 3.95
CA THR A 178 0.05 9.95 3.92
C THR A 178 -1.16 9.08 3.58
N ASP A 179 -2.33 9.34 4.18
CA ASP A 179 -3.56 8.57 3.90
C ASP A 179 -4.10 8.86 2.50
N VAL A 180 -4.00 10.11 2.04
CA VAL A 180 -4.35 10.50 0.66
C VAL A 180 -3.43 9.79 -0.34
N THR A 181 -2.11 9.80 -0.10
CA THR A 181 -1.14 9.09 -0.94
C THR A 181 -1.46 7.60 -1.01
N ASN A 182 -1.75 6.95 0.12
CA ASN A 182 -2.13 5.54 0.18
C ASN A 182 -3.47 5.25 -0.52
N GLY A 183 -4.45 6.15 -0.43
CA GLY A 183 -5.71 6.06 -1.17
C GLY A 183 -5.50 6.14 -2.69
N MET A 184 -4.68 7.08 -3.14
CA MET A 184 -4.27 7.19 -4.54
C MET A 184 -3.52 5.94 -4.99
N TYR A 185 -2.64 5.38 -4.16
CA TYR A 185 -1.94 4.12 -4.45
C TYR A 185 -2.92 2.97 -4.70
N LEU A 186 -3.90 2.75 -3.82
CA LEU A 186 -4.88 1.67 -3.97
C LEU A 186 -5.72 1.82 -5.24
N ILE A 187 -6.19 3.03 -5.52
CA ILE A 187 -7.00 3.30 -6.71
C ILE A 187 -6.18 3.17 -7.99
N GLY A 188 -4.98 3.74 -8.04
CA GLY A 188 -4.10 3.58 -9.20
C GLY A 188 -3.64 2.14 -9.42
N SER A 189 -3.44 1.37 -8.34
CA SER A 189 -3.18 -0.07 -8.41
C SER A 189 -4.37 -0.80 -9.02
N PHE A 190 -5.60 -0.47 -8.62
CA PHE A 190 -6.81 -1.00 -9.24
C PHE A 190 -6.89 -0.68 -10.74
N LEU A 191 -6.62 0.57 -11.14
CA LEU A 191 -6.60 0.96 -12.55
C LEU A 191 -5.53 0.18 -13.35
N CYS A 192 -4.35 -0.05 -12.78
CA CYS A 192 -3.28 -0.77 -13.48
C CYS A 192 -3.50 -2.27 -13.53
N VAL A 193 -3.91 -2.88 -12.42
CA VAL A 193 -3.96 -4.33 -12.24
C VAL A 193 -5.29 -4.91 -12.71
N SER A 194 -6.41 -4.30 -12.31
CA SER A 194 -7.76 -4.81 -12.63
C SER A 194 -8.29 -4.30 -13.98
N MET A 195 -7.88 -3.09 -14.38
CA MET A 195 -8.32 -2.47 -15.66
C MET A 195 -7.25 -2.44 -16.76
N GLY A 196 -6.03 -2.86 -16.45
CA GLY A 196 -4.95 -2.99 -17.45
C GLY A 196 -4.38 -1.68 -17.97
N LEU A 197 -4.64 -0.54 -17.30
CA LEU A 197 -4.09 0.75 -17.71
C LEU A 197 -2.59 0.86 -17.39
N SER A 198 -1.80 1.46 -18.27
CA SER A 198 -0.40 1.81 -17.96
C SER A 198 -0.30 2.78 -16.76
N PRO A 199 0.87 2.94 -16.10
CA PRO A 199 1.00 3.82 -14.95
C PRO A 199 0.78 5.28 -15.32
N SER A 200 1.06 5.64 -16.59
CA SER A 200 0.78 6.95 -17.16
C SER A 200 -0.72 7.19 -17.33
N GLU A 201 -1.48 6.20 -17.82
CA GLU A 201 -2.94 6.30 -17.95
C GLU A 201 -3.63 6.31 -16.59
N ALA A 202 -3.18 5.46 -15.65
CA ALA A 202 -3.68 5.44 -14.28
C ALA A 202 -3.41 6.75 -13.51
N TRP A 203 -2.42 7.55 -13.95
CA TRP A 203 -2.16 8.88 -13.40
C TRP A 203 -3.17 9.94 -13.86
N ILE A 204 -3.87 9.75 -14.97
CA ILE A 204 -4.75 10.76 -15.59
C ILE A 204 -5.77 11.36 -14.60
N PRO A 205 -6.50 10.57 -13.79
CA PRO A 205 -7.46 11.12 -12.83
C PRO A 205 -6.81 11.97 -11.73
N PHE A 206 -5.52 11.78 -11.49
CA PHE A 206 -4.76 12.47 -10.45
C PHE A 206 -3.95 13.66 -10.97
N ALA A 207 -3.97 13.91 -12.29
CA ALA A 207 -3.03 14.84 -12.93
C ALA A 207 -3.12 16.29 -12.44
N GLN A 208 -4.27 16.70 -11.89
CA GLN A 208 -4.48 18.05 -11.33
C GLN A 208 -4.56 18.05 -9.80
N VAL A 209 -4.27 16.92 -9.13
CA VAL A 209 -4.14 16.89 -7.67
C VAL A 209 -2.94 17.74 -7.27
N SER A 210 -3.10 18.52 -6.19
CA SER A 210 -2.04 19.37 -5.68
C SER A 210 -0.82 18.54 -5.26
N PRO A 211 0.41 18.95 -5.58
CA PRO A 211 1.62 18.32 -5.04
C PRO A 211 1.71 18.33 -3.50
N TRP A 212 0.90 19.17 -2.83
CA TRP A 212 0.80 19.23 -1.38
C TRP A 212 -0.16 18.20 -0.78
N ASP A 213 -0.96 17.54 -1.62
CA ASP A 213 -1.95 16.53 -1.18
C ASP A 213 -1.39 15.11 -1.17
N HIS A 214 -0.21 14.87 -1.75
CA HIS A 214 0.43 13.57 -1.74
C HIS A 214 1.95 13.71 -1.65
N CYS A 215 2.63 12.65 -1.24
CA CYS A 215 4.08 12.61 -1.17
C CYS A 215 4.65 11.28 -1.71
N PRO A 216 5.93 11.23 -2.08
CA PRO A 216 6.62 9.97 -2.33
C PRO A 216 6.68 9.08 -1.08
N PHE A 217 6.73 7.76 -1.27
CA PHE A 217 7.01 6.81 -0.19
C PHE A 217 8.49 6.80 0.15
N ARG A 218 8.78 6.59 1.43
CA ARG A 218 10.13 6.59 2.01
C ARG A 218 10.45 5.24 2.63
N ASP A 219 11.72 5.07 2.99
CA ASP A 219 12.23 3.90 3.68
C ASP A 219 11.78 3.80 5.15
N ALA A 220 11.93 2.59 5.72
CA ALA A 220 11.56 2.25 7.09
C ALA A 220 12.67 2.55 8.12
N THR A 221 13.28 3.73 8.03
CA THR A 221 14.36 4.15 8.93
C THR A 221 14.03 5.42 9.70
N TRP A 222 14.78 5.66 10.78
CA TRP A 222 14.71 6.89 11.59
C TRP A 222 15.48 8.05 10.95
N ALA A 223 16.36 7.77 9.99
CA ALA A 223 17.19 8.78 9.34
C ALA A 223 16.40 9.59 8.30
N PRO A 224 16.90 10.74 7.84
CA PRO A 224 16.36 11.39 6.65
C PRO A 224 16.41 10.43 5.45
N SER A 225 15.30 10.32 4.71
CA SER A 225 15.25 9.47 3.53
C SER A 225 16.18 10.01 2.44
N THR A 226 17.05 9.13 1.92
CA THR A 226 17.97 9.44 0.81
C THR A 226 17.43 9.00 -0.55
N PHE A 227 16.36 8.19 -0.56
CA PHE A 227 15.73 7.69 -1.77
C PHE A 227 14.24 7.48 -1.53
N ASN A 228 13.42 8.01 -2.42
CA ASN A 228 11.97 7.88 -2.34
C ASN A 228 11.41 7.29 -3.63
N ILE A 229 10.33 6.52 -3.51
CA ILE A 229 9.59 5.97 -4.66
C ILE A 229 8.24 6.65 -4.79
N THR A 230 7.83 6.93 -6.02
CA THR A 230 6.57 7.62 -6.32
C THR A 230 5.42 6.63 -6.51
N LEU A 231 4.19 7.14 -6.54
CA LEU A 231 3.00 6.37 -6.90
C LEU A 231 3.16 5.62 -8.23
N ARG A 232 3.74 6.28 -9.25
CA ARG A 232 3.93 5.69 -10.57
C ARG A 232 4.99 4.60 -10.57
N ASP A 233 6.04 4.73 -9.76
CA ASP A 233 7.06 3.68 -9.59
C ASP A 233 6.43 2.42 -9.00
N CYS A 234 5.58 2.56 -7.99
CA CYS A 234 4.85 1.45 -7.38
C CYS A 234 3.93 0.74 -8.41
N TRP A 235 3.18 1.50 -9.20
CA TRP A 235 2.29 0.93 -10.22
C TRP A 235 3.06 0.26 -11.36
N ALA A 236 4.17 0.87 -11.81
CA ALA A 236 5.06 0.26 -12.78
C ALA A 236 5.67 -1.05 -12.26
N GLY A 237 6.03 -1.10 -10.98
CA GLY A 237 6.49 -2.33 -10.31
C GLY A 237 5.44 -3.44 -10.31
N LEU A 238 4.18 -3.11 -9.98
CA LEU A 238 3.07 -4.08 -10.03
C LEU A 238 2.84 -4.64 -11.43
N GLN A 239 2.82 -3.77 -12.45
CA GLN A 239 2.66 -4.21 -13.83
C GLN A 239 3.83 -5.07 -14.29
N ARG A 240 5.05 -4.66 -14.01
CA ARG A 240 6.23 -5.43 -14.39
C ARG A 240 6.24 -6.80 -13.70
N ALA A 241 5.82 -6.87 -12.43
CA ALA A 241 5.66 -8.14 -11.73
C ALA A 241 4.63 -9.05 -12.42
N MET A 242 3.51 -8.51 -12.90
CA MET A 242 2.52 -9.28 -13.67
C MET A 242 3.06 -9.74 -15.03
N GLU A 243 3.72 -8.86 -15.79
CA GLU A 243 4.32 -9.19 -17.09
C GLU A 243 5.36 -10.30 -16.99
N GLN A 244 6.12 -10.33 -15.91
CA GLN A 244 7.14 -11.36 -15.64
C GLN A 244 6.57 -12.61 -14.96
N GLY A 245 5.26 -12.67 -14.71
CA GLY A 245 4.62 -13.79 -14.03
C GLY A 245 5.01 -13.94 -12.55
N LEU A 246 5.55 -12.88 -11.93
CA LEU A 246 5.90 -12.84 -10.51
C LEU A 246 4.67 -12.57 -9.63
N LEU A 247 3.67 -11.89 -10.18
CA LEU A 247 2.40 -11.61 -9.52
C LEU A 247 1.24 -12.09 -10.40
N ASP A 248 0.40 -12.95 -9.84
CA ASP A 248 -0.93 -13.26 -10.37
C ASP A 248 -2.00 -12.84 -9.33
N PRO A 249 -2.66 -11.68 -9.53
CA PRO A 249 -3.68 -11.17 -8.62
C PRO A 249 -4.85 -12.13 -8.39
N SER A 250 -5.15 -12.97 -9.39
CA SER A 250 -6.29 -13.88 -9.36
C SER A 250 -6.02 -15.12 -8.51
N SER A 251 -4.76 -15.57 -8.43
CA SER A 251 -4.37 -16.75 -7.66
C SER A 251 -3.75 -16.45 -6.30
N LEU A 252 -3.50 -15.17 -5.95
CA LEU A 252 -3.01 -14.81 -4.61
C LEU A 252 -4.04 -15.16 -3.53
N ASP A 253 -3.65 -16.06 -2.61
CA ASP A 253 -4.42 -16.39 -1.42
C ASP A 253 -4.11 -15.37 -0.31
N VAL A 254 -5.00 -14.39 -0.15
CA VAL A 254 -4.84 -13.34 0.85
C VAL A 254 -4.89 -13.86 2.28
N ASN A 255 -5.57 -14.99 2.53
CA ASN A 255 -5.64 -15.56 3.88
C ASN A 255 -4.30 -16.19 4.25
N GLU A 256 -3.70 -16.94 3.33
CA GLU A 256 -2.35 -17.48 3.49
C GLU A 256 -1.31 -16.36 3.62
N TYR A 257 -1.42 -15.31 2.79
CA TYR A 257 -0.54 -14.14 2.86
C TYR A 257 -0.51 -13.52 4.26
N PHE A 258 -1.69 -13.19 4.82
CA PHE A 258 -1.79 -12.61 6.15
C PHE A 258 -1.50 -13.61 7.27
N TYR A 259 -1.73 -14.89 7.04
CA TYR A 259 -1.34 -15.94 7.97
C TYR A 259 0.18 -15.92 8.17
N TYR A 260 0.97 -15.89 7.09
CA TYR A 260 2.44 -15.90 7.19
C TYR A 260 3.08 -14.54 7.50
N GLU A 261 2.40 -13.42 7.23
CA GLU A 261 2.82 -12.07 7.67
C GLU A 261 2.93 -11.97 9.19
N SER A 262 2.10 -12.74 9.91
CA SER A 262 2.04 -12.71 11.36
C SER A 262 3.37 -13.17 11.99
N PRO A 263 3.93 -12.40 12.95
CA PRO A 263 5.14 -12.82 13.66
C PRO A 263 4.95 -14.05 14.54
N TRP A 264 3.70 -14.47 14.77
CA TRP A 264 3.36 -15.74 15.42
C TRP A 264 3.33 -16.92 14.44
N ASN A 265 3.53 -16.68 13.15
CA ASN A 265 3.52 -17.69 12.09
C ASN A 265 4.76 -17.56 11.18
N GLY A 266 5.85 -16.99 11.69
CA GLY A 266 7.15 -16.99 11.04
C GLY A 266 7.58 -15.67 10.39
N ASP A 267 6.71 -14.66 10.30
CA ASP A 267 7.02 -13.34 9.70
C ASP A 267 7.71 -13.51 8.34
N MET A 268 6.97 -14.09 7.39
CA MET A 268 7.52 -14.53 6.11
C MET A 268 6.61 -14.26 4.93
N HIS A 269 7.24 -14.05 3.78
CA HIS A 269 6.58 -13.93 2.49
C HIS A 269 7.39 -14.62 1.39
N GLU A 270 6.70 -15.33 0.52
CA GLU A 270 7.24 -15.74 -0.77
C GLU A 270 7.27 -14.51 -1.69
N VAL A 271 8.46 -13.96 -1.92
CA VAL A 271 8.67 -12.76 -2.74
C VAL A 271 8.71 -13.09 -4.23
N VAL A 272 9.24 -14.27 -4.57
CA VAL A 272 9.18 -14.83 -5.91
C VAL A 272 8.72 -16.26 -5.84
N LYS A 273 7.56 -16.53 -6.44
CA LYS A 273 6.92 -17.83 -6.43
C LYS A 273 7.87 -18.96 -6.85
N GLY A 274 8.04 -19.94 -5.97
CA GLY A 274 8.90 -21.11 -6.10
C GLY A 274 10.39 -20.81 -6.10
N LYS A 275 10.84 -19.62 -5.68
CA LYS A 275 12.27 -19.22 -5.75
C LYS A 275 12.79 -18.53 -4.51
N PHE A 276 12.09 -17.51 -4.01
CA PHE A 276 12.60 -16.66 -2.94
C PHE A 276 11.56 -16.47 -1.85
N ILE A 277 11.95 -16.80 -0.62
CA ILE A 277 11.23 -16.48 0.61
C ILE A 277 12.06 -15.48 1.40
N ALA A 278 11.43 -14.38 1.80
CA ALA A 278 11.98 -13.46 2.79
C ALA A 278 11.28 -13.75 4.13
N PHE A 279 12.05 -13.91 5.20
CA PHE A 279 11.51 -14.23 6.52
C PHE A 279 12.40 -13.71 7.64
N ARG A 280 11.83 -13.59 8.84
CA ARG A 280 12.58 -13.22 10.04
C ARG A 280 13.57 -14.31 10.42
N GLY A 281 14.84 -13.93 10.59
CA GLY A 281 15.91 -14.87 10.92
C GLY A 281 15.64 -15.65 12.21
N PRO A 282 15.87 -16.99 12.21
CA PRO A 282 15.60 -17.84 13.35
C PRO A 282 16.51 -17.54 14.54
N LYS A 283 16.11 -17.99 15.73
CA LYS A 283 16.86 -17.87 16.98
C LYS A 283 17.49 -19.21 17.35
N GLY A 284 18.49 -19.17 18.23
CA GLY A 284 19.13 -20.40 18.73
C GLY A 284 18.28 -21.21 19.71
N SER A 285 17.22 -20.61 20.26
CA SER A 285 16.31 -21.25 21.20
C SER A 285 14.94 -20.55 21.23
N THR A 286 13.89 -21.30 21.52
CA THR A 286 12.53 -20.77 21.72
C THR A 286 12.45 -19.99 23.04
N MET A 287 12.42 -18.65 22.97
CA MET A 287 12.30 -17.77 24.13
C MET A 287 10.87 -17.28 24.38
N ASN A 288 10.06 -17.21 23.33
CA ASN A 288 8.66 -16.79 23.34
C ASN A 288 7.95 -17.30 22.08
N ASP A 289 6.64 -17.06 21.98
CA ASP A 289 5.76 -17.53 20.90
C ASP A 289 6.08 -16.95 19.50
N THR A 290 7.07 -16.07 19.38
CA THR A 290 7.54 -15.50 18.09
C THR A 290 9.02 -15.83 17.81
N SER A 291 9.63 -16.66 18.66
CA SER A 291 11.05 -17.04 18.59
C SER A 291 11.18 -18.43 18.00
N PHE A 292 11.15 -18.50 16.67
CA PHE A 292 11.31 -19.74 15.93
C PHE A 292 12.77 -20.17 15.86
N ILE A 293 13.01 -21.47 16.01
CA ILE A 293 14.30 -22.13 15.77
C ILE A 293 14.36 -22.67 14.34
N PRO A 294 15.54 -23.00 13.79
CA PRO A 294 15.65 -23.46 12.40
C PRO A 294 14.72 -24.62 12.03
N SER A 295 14.52 -25.58 12.94
CA SER A 295 13.67 -26.75 12.69
C SER A 295 12.18 -26.41 12.53
N ASP A 296 11.72 -25.28 13.06
CA ASP A 296 10.31 -24.86 12.93
C ASP A 296 9.95 -24.51 11.48
N PHE A 297 10.94 -24.15 10.66
CA PHE A 297 10.73 -23.79 9.26
C PHE A 297 10.89 -24.98 8.29
N GLU A 298 11.37 -26.14 8.76
CA GLU A 298 11.65 -27.30 7.89
C GLU A 298 10.41 -27.74 7.10
N LEU A 299 9.26 -27.84 7.76
CA LEU A 299 8.00 -28.24 7.11
C LEU A 299 7.56 -27.26 6.04
N VAL A 300 7.73 -25.95 6.29
CA VAL A 300 7.36 -24.90 5.33
C VAL A 300 8.26 -24.98 4.10
N PHE A 301 9.57 -25.07 4.30
CA PHE A 301 10.55 -25.07 3.22
C PHE A 301 10.60 -26.38 2.42
N HIS A 302 10.17 -27.50 3.00
CA HIS A 302 10.00 -28.76 2.27
C HIS A 302 8.69 -28.83 1.47
N ALA A 303 7.68 -28.02 1.83
CA ALA A 303 6.38 -28.01 1.17
C ALA A 303 6.32 -27.10 -0.08
N THR A 304 7.19 -26.09 -0.17
CA THR A 304 7.30 -25.13 -1.28
C THR A 304 8.17 -25.65 -2.42
#